data_AF-A0A818WN06-F1
#
_entry.id   AF-A0A818WN06-F1
#
_cell.length_a   1.000
_cell.length_b   1.000
_cell.length_c   1.000
_cell.angle_alpha   90.00
_cell.angle_beta   90.00
_cell.angle_gamma   90.00
#
_symmetry.space_group_name_H-M   'P 1'
#
loop_
_entity.id
_entity.type
_entity.pdbx_description
1 polymer ?
#
loop_
_entity_poly.entity_id
_entity_poly.type
_entity_poly.pdbx_seq_one_letter_code
_entity_poly.pdbx_strand_id
1 'polypeptide(L)'
;MTEDVTLTSIITNSIDQPLGDIVENWTPCLHPLANPQYHTLQGQYCRLELLNSKTNNNTIQQLCDAFKPTEQTHFIYLLYGPFKTIDEFINLKEL
;
A
#
# COMPACT_ATOMS: atom_id res chain seq x y z
N MET A 1 -1.40 -33.15 -44.30
CA MET A 1 -2.08 -32.33 -43.27
C MET A 1 -1.66 -32.91 -41.94
N THR A 2 -0.64 -32.32 -41.32
CA THR A 2 -0.15 -32.71 -39.99
C THR A 2 -0.30 -31.47 -39.13
N GLU A 3 -1.24 -31.52 -38.21
CA GLU A 3 -1.41 -30.49 -37.19
C GLU A 3 -0.27 -30.66 -36.19
N ASP A 4 0.72 -29.77 -36.26
CA ASP A 4 1.73 -29.61 -35.21
C ASP A 4 1.03 -29.01 -33.99
N VAL A 5 0.62 -29.87 -33.07
CA VAL A 5 0.25 -29.46 -31.71
C VAL A 5 1.55 -29.05 -31.02
N THR A 6 1.81 -27.75 -31.00
CA THR A 6 2.90 -27.16 -30.22
C THR A 6 2.65 -27.44 -28.74
N LEU A 7 3.37 -28.42 -28.19
CA LEU A 7 3.43 -28.70 -26.76
C LEU A 7 3.97 -27.46 -26.04
N THR A 8 3.06 -26.58 -25.62
CA THR A 8 3.39 -25.52 -24.67
C THR A 8 3.57 -26.21 -23.33
N SER A 9 4.81 -26.46 -22.93
CA SER A 9 5.13 -27.05 -21.63
C SER A 9 4.44 -26.25 -20.54
N ILE A 10 3.45 -26.86 -19.88
CA ILE A 10 2.76 -26.25 -18.75
C ILE A 10 3.79 -26.15 -17.62
N ILE A 11 4.20 -24.93 -17.30
CA ILE A 11 5.05 -24.68 -16.14
C ILE A 11 4.18 -24.90 -14.91
N THR A 12 4.63 -25.71 -13.94
CA THR A 12 3.90 -25.95 -12.69
C THR A 12 4.71 -25.53 -11.47
N ASN A 13 4.04 -25.21 -10.36
CA ASN A 13 4.69 -24.97 -9.07
C ASN A 13 4.97 -26.29 -8.31
N SER A 14 5.49 -26.20 -7.09
CA SER A 14 5.84 -27.38 -6.26
C SER A 14 4.66 -28.23 -5.79
N ILE A 15 3.42 -27.86 -6.14
CA ILE A 15 2.19 -28.61 -5.88
C ILE A 15 1.41 -28.89 -7.18
N ASP A 16 2.11 -28.92 -8.32
CA ASP A 16 1.58 -29.26 -9.65
C ASP A 16 0.48 -28.33 -10.18
N GLN A 17 0.38 -27.12 -9.65
CA GLN A 17 -0.55 -26.12 -10.18
C GLN A 17 0.06 -25.41 -11.37
N PRO A 18 -0.70 -25.20 -12.46
CA PRO A 18 -0.21 -24.47 -13.62
C PRO A 18 0.14 -23.03 -13.23
N LEU A 19 1.38 -22.64 -13.52
CA LEU A 19 1.84 -21.27 -13.50
C LEU A 19 1.49 -20.63 -14.85
N GLY A 20 1.14 -19.35 -14.83
CA GLY A 20 0.85 -18.59 -16.05
C GLY A 20 2.10 -18.35 -16.90
N ASP A 21 1.95 -17.54 -17.94
CA ASP A 21 3.04 -17.22 -18.86
C ASP A 21 4.20 -16.49 -18.16
N ILE A 22 5.42 -16.76 -18.62
CA ILE A 22 6.61 -16.04 -18.17
C ILE A 22 6.50 -14.58 -18.63
N VAL A 23 6.63 -13.65 -17.68
CA VAL A 23 6.76 -12.22 -17.98
C VAL A 23 8.24 -11.91 -18.18
N GLU A 24 8.65 -11.75 -19.44
CA GLU A 24 10.03 -11.38 -19.78
C GLU A 24 10.44 -10.08 -19.10
N ASN A 25 11.65 -10.03 -18.56
CA ASN A 25 12.23 -8.87 -17.88
C ASN A 25 11.45 -8.38 -16.64
N TRP A 26 10.64 -9.26 -16.03
CA TRP A 26 10.01 -8.94 -14.75
C TRP A 26 11.08 -8.65 -13.69
N THR A 27 10.89 -7.53 -12.99
CA THR A 27 11.75 -7.14 -11.86
C THR A 27 10.88 -6.66 -10.70
N PRO A 28 11.31 -6.86 -9.44
CA PRO A 28 10.59 -6.32 -8.30
C PRO A 28 10.50 -4.80 -8.35
N CYS A 29 9.34 -4.24 -7.98
CA CYS A 29 9.20 -2.81 -7.81
C CYS A 29 10.12 -2.31 -6.68
N LEU A 30 10.74 -1.15 -6.89
CA LEU A 30 11.50 -0.47 -5.84
C LEU A 30 10.56 -0.03 -4.72
N HIS A 31 11.03 -0.17 -3.47
CA HIS A 31 10.31 0.34 -2.31
C HIS A 31 10.11 1.86 -2.46
N PRO A 32 8.91 2.42 -2.17
CA PRO A 32 8.64 3.85 -2.34
C PRO A 32 9.64 4.75 -1.59
N LEU A 33 10.10 4.33 -0.41
CA LEU A 33 11.09 5.08 0.38
C LEU A 33 12.54 4.95 -0.12
N ALA A 34 12.82 4.04 -1.05
CA ALA A 34 14.16 3.89 -1.62
C ALA A 34 14.47 4.95 -2.69
N ASN A 35 13.45 5.63 -3.22
CA ASN A 35 13.61 6.65 -4.24
C ASN A 35 13.11 8.01 -3.71
N PRO A 36 14.00 9.01 -3.53
CA PRO A 36 13.64 10.35 -3.04
C PRO A 36 12.57 11.07 -3.88
N GLN A 37 12.41 10.72 -5.15
CA GLN A 37 11.38 11.30 -6.01
C GLN A 37 9.95 11.00 -5.50
N TYR A 38 9.77 9.96 -4.68
CA TYR A 38 8.49 9.58 -4.11
C TYR A 38 8.23 10.19 -2.72
N HIS A 39 9.17 10.99 -2.18
CA HIS A 39 8.94 11.71 -0.92
C HIS A 39 7.92 12.83 -1.09
N THR A 40 7.78 13.34 -2.31
CA THR A 40 6.79 14.34 -2.69
C THR A 40 6.21 13.97 -4.04
N LEU A 41 4.90 13.70 -4.09
CA LEU A 41 4.17 13.49 -5.34
C LEU A 41 3.35 14.74 -5.65
N GLN A 42 3.67 15.41 -6.75
CA GLN A 42 3.00 16.64 -7.16
C GLN A 42 1.95 16.34 -8.23
N GLY A 43 0.69 16.61 -7.92
CA GLY A 43 -0.41 16.64 -8.88
C GLY A 43 -0.79 18.05 -9.29
N GLN A 44 -1.82 18.17 -10.13
CA GLN A 44 -2.34 19.46 -10.59
C GLN A 44 -3.00 20.27 -9.45
N TYR A 45 -3.68 19.59 -8.52
CA TYR A 45 -4.49 20.21 -7.47
C TYR A 45 -4.02 19.92 -6.05
N CYS A 46 -3.11 18.95 -5.88
CA CYS A 46 -2.64 18.53 -4.58
C CYS A 46 -1.18 18.09 -4.65
N ARG A 47 -0.56 18.05 -3.48
CA ARG A 47 0.76 17.49 -3.25
C ARG A 47 0.62 16.46 -2.14
N LEU A 48 1.15 15.27 -2.37
CA LEU A 48 1.30 14.26 -1.34
C LEU A 48 2.73 14.34 -0.81
N GLU A 49 2.86 14.38 0.51
CA GLU A 49 4.14 14.35 1.19
C GLU A 49 4.25 13.06 1.99
N LEU A 50 5.47 12.58 2.16
CA LEU A 50 5.73 11.43 3.01
C LEU A 50 5.20 11.66 4.42
N LEU A 51 4.24 10.83 4.83
CA LEU A 51 3.75 10.80 6.20
C LEU A 51 4.81 10.13 7.09
N ASN A 52 5.71 10.93 7.66
CA ASN A 52 6.70 10.45 8.62
C ASN A 52 6.18 10.70 10.05
N SER A 53 6.26 9.72 10.95
CA SER A 53 5.96 9.94 12.37
C SER A 53 6.93 10.93 13.04
N LYS A 54 8.06 11.25 12.38
CA LYS A 54 8.99 12.33 12.75
C LYS A 54 8.68 13.69 12.12
N THR A 55 7.70 13.79 11.22
CA THR A 55 7.23 15.10 10.78
C THR A 55 6.45 15.73 11.93
N ASN A 56 6.81 16.98 12.23
CA ASN A 56 6.19 17.93 13.17
C ASN A 56 5.00 17.35 13.95
N ASN A 57 5.16 17.08 15.27
CA ASN A 57 4.12 16.52 16.14
C ASN A 57 2.74 17.19 15.98
N ASN A 58 2.75 18.46 15.57
CA ASN A 58 1.56 19.23 15.22
C ASN A 58 0.72 18.61 14.08
N THR A 59 1.33 18.06 13.03
CA THR A 59 0.61 17.46 11.89
C THR A 59 -0.17 16.22 12.30
N ILE A 60 0.43 15.34 13.11
CA ILE A 60 -0.25 14.13 13.59
C ILE A 60 -1.40 14.51 14.53
N GLN A 61 -1.18 15.49 15.41
CA GLN A 61 -2.22 16.02 16.29
C GLN A 61 -3.38 16.62 15.48
N GLN A 62 -3.09 17.42 14.45
CA GLN A 62 -4.09 18.01 13.56
C GLN A 62 -4.89 16.94 12.81
N LEU A 63 -4.25 15.87 12.33
CA LEU A 63 -4.94 14.74 11.70
C LEU A 63 -5.87 14.05 12.70
N CYS A 64 -5.36 13.71 13.89
CA CYS A 64 -6.16 13.09 14.95
C CYS A 64 -7.38 13.94 15.32
N ASP A 65 -7.20 15.25 15.48
CA ASP A 65 -8.29 16.17 15.85
C ASP A 65 -9.30 16.38 14.71
N ALA A 66 -8.89 16.29 13.44
CA ALA A 66 -9.79 16.39 12.30
C ALA A 66 -10.81 15.24 12.22
N PHE A 67 -10.46 14.05 12.73
CA PHE A 67 -11.36 12.89 12.70
C PHE A 67 -12.35 12.86 13.88
N LYS A 68 -12.02 13.45 15.03
CA LYS A 68 -12.85 13.40 16.26
C LYS A 68 -14.32 13.80 16.08
N PRO A 69 -14.69 14.88 15.35
CA PRO A 69 -16.09 15.30 15.25
C PRO A 69 -17.00 14.28 14.58
N THR A 70 -16.43 13.36 13.80
CA THR A 70 -17.16 12.42 12.94
C THR A 70 -16.53 11.02 12.98
N GLU A 71 -15.89 10.68 14.09
CA GLU A 71 -15.11 9.45 14.27
C GLU A 71 -15.92 8.19 13.95
N GLN A 72 -17.16 8.12 14.43
CA GLN A 72 -18.06 6.99 14.16
C GLN A 72 -18.35 6.80 12.68
N THR A 73 -18.37 7.87 11.90
CA THR A 73 -18.61 7.81 10.44
C THR A 73 -17.32 7.51 9.68
N HIS A 74 -16.19 8.09 10.11
CA HIS A 74 -14.91 7.94 9.41
C HIS A 74 -14.34 6.53 9.50
N PHE A 75 -14.51 5.85 10.63
CA PHE A 75 -13.92 4.53 10.87
C PHE A 75 -14.88 3.36 10.63
N ILE A 76 -16.13 3.61 10.23
CA ILE A 76 -17.17 2.55 10.09
C ILE A 76 -16.78 1.45 9.09
N TYR A 77 -15.94 1.75 8.11
CA TYR A 77 -15.47 0.80 7.07
C TYR A 77 -13.99 0.47 7.17
N LEU A 78 -13.31 0.89 8.25
CA LEU A 78 -11.89 0.64 8.46
C LEU A 78 -11.70 -0.44 9.52
N LEU A 79 -10.67 -1.27 9.35
CA LEU A 79 -10.32 -2.34 10.31
C LEU A 79 -9.64 -1.80 11.58
N TYR A 80 -9.50 -0.48 11.70
CA TYR A 80 -8.81 0.22 12.77
C TYR A 80 -9.56 1.49 13.16
N GLY A 81 -9.22 2.04 14.32
CA GLY A 81 -9.89 3.18 14.91
C GLY A 81 -11.30 2.84 15.43
N PRO A 82 -12.05 3.83 15.95
CA PRO A 82 -11.59 5.18 16.30
C PRO A 82 -10.50 5.15 17.39
N PHE A 83 -9.75 6.24 17.55
CA PHE A 83 -8.62 6.31 18.47
C PHE A 83 -8.93 7.27 19.62
N LYS A 84 -8.79 6.81 20.86
CA LYS A 84 -9.08 7.65 22.05
C LYS A 84 -7.94 8.59 22.38
N THR A 85 -6.72 8.21 22.02
CA THR A 85 -5.50 8.96 22.30
C THR A 85 -4.65 9.13 21.05
N ILE A 86 -3.81 10.16 21.04
CA ILE A 86 -2.83 10.35 19.96
C ILE A 86 -1.81 9.20 19.91
N ASP A 87 -1.51 8.58 21.05
CA ASP A 87 -0.59 7.45 21.13
C ASP A 87 -1.17 6.21 20.44
N GLU A 88 -2.48 5.96 20.58
CA GLU A 88 -3.20 4.93 19.82
C GLU A 88 -3.20 5.26 18.31
N PHE A 89 -3.35 6.53 17.95
CA PHE A 89 -3.32 6.99 16.55
C PHE A 89 -1.93 6.79 15.89
N ILE A 90 -0.85 6.97 16.65
CA ILE A 90 0.54 6.83 16.17
C ILE A 90 0.98 5.36 16.10
N ASN A 91 0.56 4.53 17.07
CA ASN A 91 1.04 3.16 17.24
C ASN A 91 0.11 2.11 16.64
N LEU A 92 -0.24 2.29 15.35
CA LEU A 92 -1.05 1.37 14.55
C LEU A 92 -0.38 0.00 14.24
N LYS A 93 0.68 -0.38 14.97
CA LYS A 93 1.52 -1.56 14.67
C LYS A 93 0.98 -2.89 15.18
N GLU A 94 -0.19 -2.94 15.82
CA GLU A 94 -0.71 -4.18 16.43
C GLU A 94 -2.12 -4.58 15.97
N LEU A 95 -2.39 -4.50 14.66
CA LEU A 95 -3.54 -5.17 14.03
C LEU A 95 -3.09 -5.95 12.80
#